data_AF-A0A6L3V3M3-F1
#
_entry.id   AF-A0A6L3V3M3-F1
#
_cell.length_a   1.000
_cell.length_b   1.000
_cell.length_c   1.000
_cell.angle_alpha   90.00
_cell.angle_beta   90.00
_cell.angle_gamma   90.00
#
_symmetry.space_group_name_H-M   'P 1'
#
loop_
_entity.id
_entity.type
_entity.pdbx_description
1 polymer ?
#
loop_
_entity_poly.entity_id
_entity_poly.type
_entity_poly.pdbx_seq_one_letter_code
_entity_poly.pdbx_strand_id
1 'polypeptide(L)'
;MKVKDRLHYAYSTSFITDTGENVVDVVFLCEHDSGEAFPKSPNEVAQVLWLSAEDIFNHPKSPIYLKESIKRAESLIRTYSL
;
A
#
# COMPACT_ATOMS: atom_id res chain seq x y z
N MET A 1 -9.75 -9.78 -8.12
CA MET A 1 -9.56 -8.33 -8.22
C MET A 1 -8.72 -7.97 -9.45
N LYS A 2 -9.07 -6.88 -10.12
CA LYS A 2 -8.30 -6.21 -11.17
C LYS A 2 -8.00 -4.77 -10.74
N VAL A 3 -6.87 -4.24 -11.20
CA VAL A 3 -6.49 -2.83 -11.05
C VAL A 3 -6.32 -2.23 -12.45
N LYS A 4 -6.45 -0.91 -12.58
CA LYS A 4 -6.17 -0.23 -13.84
C LYS A 4 -4.69 -0.35 -14.21
N ASP A 5 -4.39 -0.39 -15.51
CA ASP A 5 -3.03 -0.55 -16.04
C ASP A 5 -2.10 0.62 -15.65
N ARG A 6 -2.66 1.80 -15.41
CA ARG A 6 -1.89 2.98 -15.04
C ARG A 6 -1.49 2.92 -13.58
N LEU A 7 -0.20 2.67 -13.35
CA LEU A 7 0.43 2.79 -12.04
C LEU A 7 1.10 4.16 -11.90
N HIS A 8 0.95 4.77 -10.73
CA HIS A 8 1.60 6.03 -10.38
C HIS A 8 2.72 5.74 -9.39
N TYR A 9 3.96 6.02 -9.80
CA TYR A 9 5.09 5.95 -8.87
C TYR A 9 4.87 6.92 -7.70
N ALA A 10 4.93 6.40 -6.47
CA ALA A 10 4.79 7.22 -5.28
C ALA A 10 6.15 7.65 -4.72
N TYR A 11 6.97 6.67 -4.36
CA TYR A 11 8.34 6.88 -3.88
C TYR A 11 9.07 5.53 -3.77
N SER A 12 10.37 5.59 -3.51
CA SER A 12 11.18 4.45 -3.11
C SER A 12 11.95 4.76 -1.85
N THR A 13 12.27 3.73 -1.07
CA THR A 13 13.17 3.79 0.08
C THR A 13 14.09 2.57 0.10
N SER A 14 15.10 2.58 0.96
CA SER A 14 15.99 1.43 1.17
C SER A 14 16.20 1.16 2.64
N PHE A 15 16.31 -0.11 3.02
CA PHE A 15 16.63 -0.54 4.38
C PHE A 15 17.39 -1.85 4.38
N ILE A 16 17.98 -2.19 5.52
CA ILE A 16 18.62 -3.48 5.76
C ILE A 16 17.69 -4.31 6.64
N THR A 17 17.42 -5.55 6.26
CA THR A 17 16.60 -6.48 7.06
C THR A 17 17.29 -6.87 8.36
N ASP A 18 16.55 -7.52 9.25
CA ASP A 18 17.11 -8.14 10.47
C ASP A 18 18.11 -9.26 10.15
N THR A 19 18.02 -9.87 8.97
CA THR A 19 18.97 -10.86 8.44
C THR A 19 20.17 -10.26 7.70
N GLY A 20 20.25 -8.92 7.57
CA GLY A 20 21.39 -8.22 6.95
C GLY A 20 21.27 -8.02 5.43
N GLU A 21 20.10 -8.28 4.85
CA GLU A 21 19.86 -8.15 3.41
C GLU A 21 19.53 -6.70 3.04
N ASN A 22 20.12 -6.18 1.97
CA ASN A 22 19.81 -4.84 1.47
C ASN A 22 18.55 -4.89 0.60
N VAL A 23 17.54 -4.10 0.95
CA VAL A 23 16.25 -4.06 0.26
C VAL A 23 15.98 -2.67 -0.27
N VAL A 24 15.51 -2.59 -1.52
CA VAL A 24 14.88 -1.40 -2.09
C VAL A 24 13.38 -1.65 -2.14
N ASP A 25 12.62 -0.82 -1.45
CA ASP A 25 11.16 -0.83 -1.44
C ASP A 25 10.63 0.26 -2.39
N VAL A 26 9.77 -0.14 -3.33
CA VAL A 26 9.24 0.73 -4.39
C VAL A 26 7.72 0.70 -4.36
N VAL A 27 7.13 1.85 -4.05
CA VAL A 27 5.69 1.98 -3.81
C VAL A 27 5.00 2.63 -5.01
N PHE A 28 3.91 2.01 -5.47
CA PHE A 28 3.05 2.51 -6.53
C PHE A 28 1.61 2.70 -6.01
N LEU A 29 0.98 3.79 -6.45
CA LEU A 29 -0.46 4.00 -6.35
C LEU A 29 -1.14 3.40 -7.58
N CYS A 30 -2.21 2.65 -7.35
CA CYS A 30 -3.08 2.10 -8.40
C CYS A 30 -4.55 2.34 -8.05
N GLU A 31 -5.41 2.20 -9.05
CA GLU A 31 -6.86 2.28 -8.88
C GLU A 31 -7.46 0.88 -9.01
N HIS A 32 -8.37 0.57 -8.09
CA HIS A 32 -9.22 -0.61 -8.22
C HIS A 32 -10.10 -0.48 -9.47
N ASP A 33 -10.18 -1.55 -10.26
CA ASP A 33 -11.04 -1.60 -11.44
C ASP A 33 -12.28 -2.46 -11.17
N SER A 34 -12.06 -3.73 -10.79
CA SER A 34 -13.17 -4.67 -10.65
C SER A 34 -12.85 -5.91 -9.79
N GLY A 35 -13.90 -6.59 -9.35
CA GLY A 35 -13.83 -7.84 -8.59
C GLY A 35 -13.44 -7.69 -7.13
N GLU A 36 -13.61 -8.77 -6.37
CA GLU A 36 -13.37 -8.76 -4.93
C GLU A 36 -11.94 -9.17 -4.58
N ALA A 37 -11.44 -8.62 -3.48
CA ALA A 37 -10.13 -8.95 -2.92
C ALA A 37 -10.30 -10.10 -1.92
N PHE A 38 -9.44 -11.11 -2.02
CA PHE A 38 -9.49 -12.30 -1.15
C PHE A 38 -8.07 -12.79 -0.84
N PRO A 39 -7.86 -13.45 0.32
CA PRO A 39 -6.56 -14.02 0.66
C PRO A 39 -6.25 -15.21 -0.26
N LYS A 40 -5.27 -15.04 -1.17
CA LYS A 40 -4.86 -16.10 -2.11
C LYS A 40 -4.07 -17.22 -1.41
N SER A 41 -3.35 -16.90 -0.35
CA SER A 41 -2.56 -17.84 0.46
C SER A 41 -2.88 -17.63 1.94
N PRO A 42 -3.76 -18.44 2.55
CA PRO A 42 -4.13 -18.29 3.96
C PRO A 42 -2.97 -18.49 4.94
N ASN A 43 -1.91 -19.18 4.52
CA ASN A 43 -0.69 -19.37 5.31
C ASN A 43 0.15 -18.09 5.44
N GLU A 44 -0.09 -17.11 4.57
CA GLU A 44 0.65 -15.84 4.52
C GLU A 44 -0.26 -14.66 4.87
N VAL A 45 -1.49 -14.64 4.33
CA VAL A 45 -2.46 -13.56 4.50
C VAL A 45 -3.74 -14.12 5.13
N ALA A 46 -4.01 -13.74 6.37
CA ALA A 46 -5.20 -14.20 7.09
C ALA A 46 -6.51 -13.61 6.52
N GLN A 47 -6.51 -12.33 6.14
CA GLN A 47 -7.69 -11.63 5.61
C GLN A 47 -7.31 -10.43 4.75
N VAL A 48 -8.23 -9.99 3.89
CA VAL A 48 -8.11 -8.75 3.11
C VAL A 48 -9.31 -7.87 3.42
N LEU A 49 -9.04 -6.61 3.78
CA LEU A 49 -10.06 -5.62 4.17
C LEU A 49 -9.87 -4.34 3.36
N TRP A 50 -10.98 -3.73 2.96
CA TRP A 50 -11.00 -2.37 2.44
C TRP A 50 -11.26 -1.41 3.60
N LEU A 51 -10.32 -0.50 3.85
CA LEU A 51 -10.37 0.46 4.96
C LEU A 51 -10.19 1.88 4.43
N SER A 52 -10.76 2.85 5.13
CA SER A 52 -10.45 4.25 4.85
C SER A 52 -9.03 4.59 5.32
N ALA A 53 -8.44 5.66 4.77
CA ALA A 53 -7.16 6.17 5.24
C ALA A 53 -7.21 6.55 6.73
N GLU A 54 -8.33 7.14 7.17
CA GLU A 54 -8.57 7.53 8.57
C GLU A 54 -8.55 6.33 9.52
N ASP A 55 -9.22 5.23 9.16
CA ASP A 55 -9.20 3.99 9.95
C ASP A 55 -7.75 3.50 10.14
N ILE A 56 -6.95 3.52 9.07
CA ILE A 56 -5.55 3.07 9.12
C ILE A 56 -4.70 4.03 9.95
N PHE A 57 -4.90 5.34 9.84
CA PHE A 57 -4.15 6.34 10.61
C PHE A 57 -4.42 6.25 12.11
N ASN A 58 -5.66 5.99 12.50
CA ASN A 58 -6.08 5.92 13.90
C ASN A 58 -5.85 4.53 14.52
N HIS A 59 -5.64 3.48 13.73
CA HIS A 59 -5.43 2.14 14.27
C HIS A 59 -4.03 1.99 14.91
N PRO A 60 -3.95 1.50 16.15
CA PRO A 60 -2.69 1.46 16.92
C PRO A 60 -1.67 0.43 16.40
N LYS A 61 -2.13 -0.60 15.69
CA LYS A 61 -1.25 -1.61 15.08
C LYS A 61 -0.82 -1.29 13.66
N SER A 62 -1.28 -0.18 13.09
CA SER A 62 -0.89 0.21 11.72
C SER A 62 0.58 0.60 11.69
N PRO A 63 1.42 -0.07 10.88
CA PRO A 63 2.84 0.24 10.81
C PRO A 63 3.10 1.67 10.33
N ILE A 64 4.17 2.29 10.82
CA ILE A 64 4.52 3.68 10.48
C ILE A 64 4.74 3.83 8.96
N TYR A 65 5.45 2.90 8.33
CA TYR A 65 5.72 2.93 6.90
C TYR A 65 4.44 2.87 6.04
N LEU A 66 3.40 2.16 6.50
CA LEU A 66 2.11 2.09 5.82
C LEU A 66 1.42 3.46 5.86
N LYS A 67 1.43 4.12 7.02
CA LYS A 67 0.85 5.47 7.17
C LYS A 67 1.58 6.47 6.27
N GLU A 68 2.90 6.41 6.19
CA GLU A 68 3.68 7.27 5.30
C GLU A 68 3.39 6.99 3.81
N SER A 69 3.20 5.72 3.43
CA SER A 69 2.80 5.34 2.07
C SER A 69 1.46 5.96 1.68
N ILE A 70 0.46 5.87 2.57
CA ILE A 70 -0.88 6.41 2.33
C ILE A 70 -0.84 7.93 2.21
N LYS A 71 -0.13 8.65 3.10
CA LYS A 71 0.00 10.12 3.02
C LYS A 71 0.58 10.57 1.69
N ARG A 72 1.60 9.88 1.19
CA ARG A 72 2.23 10.16 -0.10
C ARG A 72 1.27 9.88 -1.25
N ALA A 73 0.58 8.73 -1.20
CA ALA A 73 -0.43 8.39 -2.19
C ALA A 73 -1.56 9.42 -2.25
N GLU A 74 -2.09 9.87 -1.11
CA GLU A 74 -3.12 10.93 -1.06
C GLU A 74 -2.63 12.25 -1.66
N SER A 75 -1.35 12.58 -1.47
CA SER A 75 -0.76 13.75 -2.12
C SER A 75 -0.77 13.61 -3.64
N LEU A 76 -0.45 12.43 -4.18
CA LEU A 76 -0.48 12.18 -5.63
C LEU A 76 -1.90 12.23 -6.17
N ILE A 77 -2.88 11.68 -5.45
CA ILE A 77 -4.30 11.74 -5.84
C ILE A 77 -4.73 13.20 -6.02
N ARG A 78 -4.40 14.07 -5.04
CA ARG A 78 -4.68 15.51 -5.14
C ARG A 78 -3.94 16.17 -6.31
N THR A 79 -2.67 15.83 -6.53
CA THR A 79 -1.86 16.41 -7.61
C THR A 79 -2.37 16.02 -9.00
N TYR A 80 -2.77 14.76 -9.18
CA TYR A 80 -3.20 14.23 -10.48
C TYR A 80 -4.71 14.27 -10.69
N SER A 81 -5.48 14.73 -9.69
CA SER A 81 -6.96 14.71 -9.70
C SER A 81 -7.53 13.32 -10.06
N LEU A 82 -6.88 12.28 -9.51
CA LEU A 82 -7.33 10.88 -9.63
C LEU A 82 -8.57 10.63 -8.78
#